data_AF-A0A1B3MX23-F1
#
_entry.id   AF-A0A1B3MX23-F1
#
_cell.length_a   1.000
_cell.length_b   1.000
_cell.length_c   1.000
_cell.angle_alpha   90.00
_cell.angle_beta   90.00
_cell.angle_gamma   90.00
#
_symmetry.space_group_name_H-M   'P 1'
#
loop_
_entity.id
_entity.type
_entity.pdbx_description
1 polymer ?
#
loop_
_entity_poly.entity_id
_entity_poly.type
_entity_poly.pdbx_seq_one_letter_code
_entity_poly.pdbx_strand_id
1 'polypeptide(L)'
;MKLTDSLAARRQVYARSTAAMPDIVVIDIPARYASPTLSLGRFYPIMVETELEMIELAHFLALCRPHLVAPDLLDHRSSALQAQPILLSHYDPPEPGWPYILLCQWPLSCTQLVQSSRALLARGAYTIEMFTTAFDRCNATEVLQRSLRNHGLGPALITC
;
A
#
# COMPACT_ATOMS: atom_id res chain seq x y z
N MET A 1 -25.09 -4.00 -6.57
CA MET A 1 -24.42 -2.88 -5.90
C MET A 1 -22.99 -2.76 -6.40
N LYS A 2 -22.53 -1.55 -6.73
CA LYS A 2 -21.11 -1.31 -7.07
C LYS A 2 -20.32 -0.99 -5.80
N LEU A 3 -19.04 -1.32 -5.77
CA LEU A 3 -18.19 -0.93 -4.63
C LEU A 3 -17.99 0.58 -4.60
N THR A 4 -17.95 1.24 -5.77
CA THR A 4 -17.92 2.70 -5.90
C THR A 4 -19.12 3.42 -5.29
N ASP A 5 -20.23 2.71 -5.06
CA ASP A 5 -21.44 3.29 -4.47
C ASP A 5 -21.53 2.96 -2.97
N SER A 6 -20.55 2.21 -2.43
CA SER A 6 -20.58 1.64 -1.08
C SER A 6 -19.22 1.68 -0.39
N LEU A 7 -18.47 0.57 -0.41
CA LEU A 7 -17.18 0.40 0.27
C LEU A 7 -16.09 1.35 -0.26
N ALA A 8 -16.02 1.49 -1.58
CA ALA A 8 -15.02 2.27 -2.31
C ALA A 8 -15.56 3.63 -2.79
N ALA A 9 -16.55 4.17 -2.07
CA ALA A 9 -17.20 5.43 -2.42
C ALA A 9 -16.24 6.63 -2.34
N ARG A 10 -15.32 6.61 -1.39
CA ARG A 10 -14.24 7.59 -1.26
C ARG A 10 -12.90 6.89 -1.46
N ARG A 11 -12.12 7.36 -2.42
CA ARG A 11 -10.80 6.83 -2.74
C ARG A 11 -9.91 7.93 -3.31
N GLN A 12 -8.61 7.82 -3.08
CA GLN A 12 -7.60 8.71 -3.64
C GLN A 12 -6.46 7.91 -4.25
N VAL A 13 -5.84 8.49 -5.26
CA VAL A 13 -4.64 7.94 -5.91
C VAL A 13 -3.43 8.70 -5.41
N TYR A 14 -2.49 7.97 -4.82
CA TYR A 14 -1.15 8.45 -4.48
C TYR A 14 -0.24 8.09 -5.64
N ALA A 15 0.12 9.09 -6.42
CA ALA A 15 0.92 8.91 -7.62
C ALA A 15 2.38 8.59 -7.24
N ARG A 16 2.98 7.65 -7.96
CA ARG A 16 4.41 7.37 -7.89
C ARG A 16 5.24 8.53 -8.45
N SER A 17 6.40 8.80 -7.86
CA SER A 17 7.39 9.73 -8.45
C SER A 17 8.37 9.06 -9.40
N THR A 18 8.50 7.73 -9.38
CA THR A 18 9.41 6.98 -10.24
C THR A 18 8.78 5.70 -10.76
N ALA A 19 9.29 5.17 -11.88
CA ALA A 19 8.82 3.90 -12.45
C ALA A 19 9.14 2.67 -11.57
N ALA A 20 10.04 2.80 -10.60
CA ALA A 20 10.37 1.74 -9.65
C ALA A 20 9.32 1.58 -8.52
N MET A 21 8.34 2.48 -8.47
CA MET A 21 7.33 2.54 -7.41
C MET A 21 5.93 2.23 -7.97
N PRO A 22 5.03 1.65 -7.18
CA PRO A 22 3.62 1.54 -7.53
C PRO A 22 2.89 2.87 -7.29
N ASP A 23 1.80 3.11 -8.00
CA ASP A 23 0.75 3.99 -7.49
C ASP A 23 0.04 3.29 -6.33
N ILE A 24 -0.54 4.04 -5.41
CA ILE A 24 -1.35 3.48 -4.31
C ILE A 24 -2.75 4.06 -4.39
N VAL A 25 -3.74 3.20 -4.61
CA VAL A 25 -5.14 3.57 -4.45
C VAL A 25 -5.53 3.31 -3.00
N VAL A 26 -5.84 4.37 -2.26
CA VAL A 26 -6.33 4.25 -0.88
C VAL A 26 -7.83 4.45 -0.87
N ILE A 27 -8.54 3.51 -0.24
CA ILE A 27 -9.98 3.61 0.00
C ILE A 27 -10.20 4.07 1.45
N ASP A 28 -11.03 5.09 1.63
CA ASP A 28 -11.56 5.50 2.93
C ASP A 28 -12.82 4.66 3.22
N ILE A 29 -12.65 3.60 4.01
CA ILE A 29 -13.69 2.61 4.29
C ILE A 29 -14.76 3.24 5.19
N PRO A 30 -16.05 3.22 4.78
CA PRO A 30 -17.12 3.76 5.60
C PRO A 30 -17.18 3.12 6.98
N ALA A 31 -17.56 3.90 8.00
CA ALA A 31 -17.56 3.46 9.41
C ALA A 31 -18.27 2.12 9.68
N ARG A 32 -19.35 1.81 8.93
CA ARG A 32 -20.07 0.53 9.04
C ARG A 32 -19.26 -0.71 8.64
N TYR A 33 -18.14 -0.52 7.93
CA TYR A 33 -17.20 -1.56 7.51
C TYR A 33 -15.79 -1.34 8.09
N ALA A 34 -15.61 -0.31 8.92
CA ALA A 34 -14.34 -0.02 9.56
C ALA A 34 -13.96 -1.14 10.54
N SER A 35 -12.66 -1.38 10.69
CA SER A 35 -12.14 -2.45 11.53
C SER A 35 -10.76 -2.06 12.07
N PRO A 36 -10.40 -2.42 13.33
CA PRO A 36 -9.06 -2.21 13.86
C PRO A 36 -7.94 -2.87 13.04
N THR A 37 -8.29 -3.86 12.20
CA THR A 37 -7.35 -4.53 11.29
C THR A 37 -7.00 -3.70 10.05
N LEU A 38 -7.73 -2.61 9.79
CA LEU A 38 -7.42 -1.66 8.71
C LEU A 38 -6.39 -0.63 9.18
N SER A 39 -5.64 -0.06 8.24
CA SER A 39 -4.71 1.02 8.53
C SER A 39 -5.46 2.22 9.11
N LEU A 40 -5.02 2.69 10.28
CA LEU A 40 -5.72 3.71 11.08
C LEU A 40 -7.22 3.40 11.30
N GLY A 41 -7.59 2.11 11.32
CA GLY A 41 -8.94 1.62 11.55
C GLY A 41 -9.91 1.80 10.37
N ARG A 42 -9.51 2.47 9.27
CA ARG A 42 -10.44 2.82 8.18
C ARG A 42 -9.86 2.87 6.78
N PHE A 43 -8.54 2.87 6.60
CA PHE A 43 -7.94 2.98 5.28
C PHE A 43 -7.53 1.62 4.74
N TYR A 44 -7.84 1.39 3.47
CA TYR A 44 -7.44 0.19 2.73
C TYR A 44 -6.57 0.58 1.53
N PRO A 45 -5.25 0.30 1.56
CA PRO A 45 -4.37 0.54 0.41
C PRO A 45 -4.44 -0.60 -0.61
N ILE A 46 -4.29 -0.25 -1.88
CA ILE A 46 -4.14 -1.18 -3.00
C ILE A 46 -2.96 -0.70 -3.84
N MET A 47 -1.94 -1.56 -4.01
CA MET A 47 -0.78 -1.25 -4.84
C MET A 47 -1.09 -1.54 -6.31
N VAL A 48 -0.80 -0.56 -7.17
CA VAL A 48 -1.05 -0.59 -8.61
C VAL A 48 0.26 -0.28 -9.34
N GLU A 49 0.81 -1.24 -10.08
CA GLU A 49 2.14 -1.13 -10.69
C GLU A 49 2.07 -0.66 -12.15
N THR A 50 0.93 -0.87 -12.81
CA THR A 50 0.74 -0.53 -14.23
C THR A 50 -0.58 0.19 -14.49
N GLU A 51 -0.64 0.92 -15.61
CA GLU A 51 -1.87 1.57 -16.05
C GLU A 51 -2.99 0.56 -16.34
N LEU A 52 -2.65 -0.61 -16.89
CA LEU A 52 -3.61 -1.69 -17.11
C LEU A 52 -4.22 -2.19 -15.79
N GLU A 53 -3.42 -2.30 -14.74
CA GLU A 53 -3.92 -2.64 -13.39
C GLU A 53 -4.84 -1.55 -12.83
N MET A 54 -4.55 -0.27 -13.10
CA MET A 54 -5.43 0.83 -12.71
C MET A 54 -6.79 0.73 -13.40
N ILE A 55 -6.80 0.46 -14.71
CA ILE A 55 -8.03 0.26 -15.50
C ILE A 55 -8.80 -0.95 -14.98
N GLU A 56 -8.11 -2.06 -14.74
CA GLU A 56 -8.70 -3.30 -14.20
C GLU A 56 -9.34 -3.06 -12.83
N LEU A 57 -8.63 -2.36 -11.93
CA LEU A 57 -9.14 -2.00 -10.61
C LEU A 57 -10.37 -1.09 -10.72
N ALA A 58 -10.32 -0.06 -11.57
CA ALA A 58 -11.45 0.84 -11.79
C ALA A 58 -12.69 0.07 -12.29
N HIS A 59 -12.50 -0.85 -13.23
CA HIS A 59 -13.56 -1.73 -13.71
C HIS A 59 -14.09 -2.61 -12.58
N PHE A 60 -13.21 -3.28 -11.84
CA PHE A 60 -13.56 -4.14 -10.72
C PHE A 60 -14.41 -3.38 -9.67
N LEU A 61 -14.03 -2.17 -9.29
CA LEU A 61 -14.78 -1.38 -8.31
C LEU A 61 -16.18 -0.97 -8.84
N ALA A 62 -16.30 -0.74 -10.14
CA ALA A 62 -17.54 -0.31 -10.80
C ALA A 62 -18.49 -1.47 -11.18
N LEU A 63 -18.04 -2.72 -11.12
CA LEU A 63 -18.88 -3.88 -11.41
C LEU A 63 -20.03 -4.02 -10.40
N CYS A 64 -21.23 -4.26 -10.91
CA CYS A 64 -22.40 -4.52 -10.07
C CYS A 64 -22.37 -5.94 -9.52
N ARG A 65 -22.51 -6.11 -8.21
CA ARG A 65 -22.51 -7.41 -7.52
C ARG A 65 -23.74 -7.59 -6.62
N PRO A 66 -24.17 -8.84 -6.38
CA PRO A 66 -25.27 -9.12 -5.44
C PRO A 66 -24.84 -8.91 -3.98
N HIS A 67 -23.56 -9.07 -3.67
CA HIS A 67 -23.00 -8.95 -2.32
C HIS A 67 -21.72 -8.11 -2.31
N LEU A 68 -21.38 -7.59 -1.13
CA LEU A 68 -20.11 -6.90 -0.87
C LEU A 68 -18.96 -7.91 -0.95
N VAL A 69 -17.85 -7.51 -1.57
CA VAL A 69 -16.61 -8.28 -1.64
C VAL A 69 -15.45 -7.39 -1.22
N ALA A 70 -14.37 -7.99 -0.71
CA ALA A 70 -13.14 -7.25 -0.41
C ALA A 70 -12.56 -6.65 -1.70
N PRO A 71 -11.95 -5.45 -1.64
CA PRO A 71 -11.30 -4.83 -2.78
C PRO A 71 -9.85 -5.32 -2.95
N ASP A 72 -9.62 -6.62 -2.79
CA ASP A 72 -8.30 -7.27 -2.70
C ASP A 72 -7.81 -7.87 -4.02
N LEU A 73 -8.44 -7.49 -5.15
CA LEU A 73 -8.15 -8.03 -6.50
C LEU A 73 -6.65 -8.07 -6.82
N LEU A 74 -5.95 -6.99 -6.47
CA LEU A 74 -4.53 -6.82 -6.80
C LEU A 74 -3.59 -7.27 -5.68
N ASP A 75 -4.09 -7.57 -4.48
CA ASP A 75 -3.24 -7.84 -3.30
C ASP A 75 -2.58 -9.22 -3.37
N HIS A 76 -3.26 -10.17 -4.01
CA HIS A 76 -2.76 -11.54 -4.21
C HIS A 76 -1.90 -11.69 -5.46
N ARG A 77 -1.88 -10.66 -6.33
CA ARG A 77 -1.06 -10.68 -7.55
C ARG A 77 0.39 -10.43 -7.18
N SER A 78 1.31 -11.22 -7.74
CA SER A 78 2.74 -11.01 -7.47
C SER A 78 3.21 -9.69 -8.06
N SER A 79 4.06 -8.98 -7.31
CA SER A 79 4.71 -7.77 -7.81
C SER A 79 5.61 -8.07 -9.02
N ALA A 80 5.51 -7.24 -10.06
CA ALA A 80 6.42 -7.21 -11.20
C ALA A 80 7.58 -6.23 -10.97
N LEU A 81 7.49 -5.34 -9.98
CA LEU A 81 8.56 -4.42 -9.61
C LEU A 81 9.58 -5.13 -8.73
N GLN A 82 10.87 -4.90 -9.00
CA GLN A 82 11.96 -5.46 -8.22
C GLN A 82 12.70 -4.35 -7.48
N ALA A 83 12.83 -4.50 -6.17
CA ALA A 83 13.67 -3.65 -5.34
C ALA A 83 15.05 -4.29 -5.17
N GLN A 84 16.10 -3.52 -5.45
CA GLN A 84 17.47 -3.87 -5.08
C GLN A 84 18.28 -2.58 -4.89
N PRO A 85 18.55 -2.12 -3.64
CA PRO A 85 18.27 -2.74 -2.32
C PRO A 85 16.80 -2.59 -1.86
N ILE A 86 16.51 -2.81 -0.56
CA ILE A 86 15.21 -2.47 0.05
C ILE A 86 14.87 -1.02 -0.27
N LEU A 87 13.67 -0.78 -0.77
CA LEU A 87 13.21 0.57 -1.10
C LEU A 87 12.17 1.03 -0.09
N LEU A 88 12.47 2.11 0.61
CA LEU A 88 11.54 2.84 1.45
C LEU A 88 11.00 4.02 0.65
N SER A 89 9.68 4.17 0.62
CA SER A 89 8.99 5.17 -0.18
C SER A 89 8.00 5.92 0.70
N HIS A 90 8.10 7.24 0.71
CA HIS A 90 7.12 8.12 1.34
C HIS A 90 6.14 8.61 0.29
N TYR A 91 4.84 8.54 0.59
CA TYR A 91 3.83 9.24 -0.20
C TYR A 91 3.10 10.22 0.69
N ASP A 92 3.10 11.49 0.30
CA ASP A 92 2.29 12.52 0.92
C ASP A 92 0.82 12.42 0.47
N PRO A 93 -0.13 12.80 1.34
CA PRO A 93 -1.54 12.76 0.99
C PRO A 93 -1.86 13.75 -0.14
N PRO A 94 -2.60 13.33 -1.17
CA PRO A 94 -2.97 14.21 -2.27
C PRO A 94 -3.94 15.32 -1.83
N GLU A 95 -4.68 15.09 -0.74
CA GLU A 95 -5.63 16.03 -0.16
C GLU A 95 -5.61 15.97 1.38
N PRO A 96 -5.98 17.05 2.09
CA PRO A 96 -6.12 17.03 3.54
C PRO A 96 -7.08 15.94 4.04
N GLY A 97 -6.73 15.30 5.17
CA GLY A 97 -7.53 14.25 5.80
C GLY A 97 -7.25 12.83 5.30
N TRP A 98 -6.37 12.69 4.31
CA TRP A 98 -5.81 11.42 3.85
C TRP A 98 -4.48 11.11 4.55
N PRO A 99 -4.09 9.83 4.68
CA PRO A 99 -2.92 9.44 5.44
C PRO A 99 -1.60 9.74 4.72
N TYR A 100 -0.54 9.94 5.49
CA TYR A 100 0.84 9.83 5.01
C TYR A 100 1.22 8.35 4.94
N ILE A 101 1.91 7.92 3.89
CA ILE A 101 2.22 6.49 3.67
C ILE A 101 3.73 6.26 3.71
N LEU A 102 4.15 5.24 4.45
CA LEU A 102 5.46 4.60 4.30
C LEU A 102 5.24 3.24 3.63
N LEU A 103 5.71 3.11 2.40
CA LEU A 103 5.76 1.84 1.68
C LEU A 103 7.19 1.30 1.75
N CYS A 104 7.34 0.03 2.11
CA CYS A 104 8.61 -0.68 2.01
C CYS A 104 8.47 -1.79 0.97
N GLN A 105 9.29 -1.73 -0.08
CA GLN A 105 9.42 -2.78 -1.07
C GLN A 105 10.64 -3.64 -0.75
N TRP A 106 10.38 -4.91 -0.51
CA TRP A 106 11.38 -5.88 -0.10
C TRP A 106 11.97 -6.59 -1.32
N PRO A 107 13.31 -6.74 -1.40
CA PRO A 107 13.96 -7.56 -2.41
C PRO A 107 13.48 -9.01 -2.32
N LEU A 108 13.47 -9.71 -3.45
CA LEU A 108 13.07 -11.12 -3.51
C LEU A 108 13.87 -12.00 -2.55
N SER A 109 15.16 -11.70 -2.38
CA SER A 109 16.03 -12.42 -1.44
C SER A 109 15.56 -12.31 0.01
N CYS A 110 14.93 -11.20 0.40
CA CYS A 110 14.35 -11.02 1.73
C CYS A 110 13.01 -11.76 1.84
N THR A 111 12.12 -11.62 0.85
CA THR A 111 10.76 -12.19 0.93
C THR A 111 10.76 -13.71 0.86
N GLN A 112 11.73 -14.32 0.19
CA GLN A 112 11.92 -15.78 0.16
C GLN A 112 12.30 -16.38 1.52
N LEU A 113 12.91 -15.60 2.42
CA LEU A 113 13.31 -16.08 3.74
C LEU A 113 12.14 -16.14 4.73
N VAL A 114 11.01 -15.49 4.42
CA VAL A 114 9.88 -15.33 5.34
C VAL A 114 8.61 -16.01 4.81
N GLN A 115 8.75 -17.25 4.32
CA GLN A 115 7.68 -18.00 3.63
C GLN A 115 6.37 -18.10 4.42
N SER A 116 6.44 -18.22 5.75
CA SER A 116 5.27 -18.25 6.66
C SER A 116 4.55 -16.90 6.80
N SER A 117 5.21 -15.80 6.43
CA SER A 117 4.71 -14.43 6.57
C SER A 117 4.35 -13.79 5.23
N ARG A 118 4.28 -14.57 4.14
CA ARG A 118 3.92 -14.02 2.81
C ARG A 118 2.53 -13.39 2.79
N ALA A 119 1.63 -13.84 3.66
CA ALA A 119 0.32 -13.21 3.88
C ALA A 119 0.40 -11.80 4.50
N LEU A 120 1.53 -11.45 5.12
CA LEU A 120 1.78 -10.10 5.65
C LEU A 120 2.36 -9.16 4.59
N LEU A 121 2.76 -9.69 3.43
CA LEU A 121 3.31 -8.92 2.32
C LEU A 121 2.24 -8.77 1.25
N ALA A 122 1.75 -7.55 1.07
CA ALA A 122 0.90 -7.26 -0.07
C ALA A 122 1.70 -7.49 -1.37
N ARG A 123 1.09 -8.18 -2.32
CA ARG A 123 1.72 -8.63 -3.57
C ARG A 123 2.98 -9.47 -3.38
N GLY A 124 3.19 -10.02 -2.18
CA GLY A 124 4.39 -10.76 -1.80
C GLY A 124 5.68 -9.93 -1.75
N ALA A 125 5.59 -8.60 -1.82
CA ALA A 125 6.75 -7.71 -1.91
C ALA A 125 6.68 -6.46 -1.03
N TYR A 126 5.48 -6.04 -0.59
CA TYR A 126 5.30 -4.76 0.09
C TYR A 126 4.82 -4.93 1.54
N THR A 127 5.41 -4.15 2.44
CA THR A 127 4.76 -3.76 3.69
C THR A 127 4.36 -2.30 3.62
N ILE A 128 3.24 -1.95 4.24
CA ILE A 128 2.68 -0.60 4.19
C ILE A 128 2.25 -0.16 5.59
N GLU A 129 2.62 1.05 5.94
CA GLU A 129 2.17 1.73 7.16
C GLU A 129 1.61 3.10 6.80
N MET A 130 0.60 3.53 7.55
CA MET A 130 -0.11 4.80 7.35
C MET A 130 -0.11 5.62 8.62
N PHE A 131 0.08 6.92 8.46
CA PHE A 131 0.24 7.87 9.55
C PHE A 131 -0.68 9.06 9.37
N THR A 132 -1.10 9.66 10.48
CA THR A 132 -1.88 10.89 10.48
C THR A 132 -1.02 12.12 10.19
N THR A 133 0.28 12.05 10.48
CA THR A 133 1.21 13.17 10.28
C THR A 133 2.48 12.74 9.54
N ALA A 134 3.08 13.69 8.82
CA ALA A 134 4.40 13.51 8.22
C ALA A 134 5.48 13.22 9.26
N PHE A 135 5.37 13.85 10.45
CA PHE A 135 6.31 13.67 11.54
C PHE A 135 6.35 12.21 12.03
N ASP A 136 5.18 11.61 12.26
CA ASP A 136 5.09 10.22 12.71
C ASP A 136 5.65 9.25 11.65
N ARG A 137 5.36 9.50 10.37
CA ARG A 137 5.96 8.74 9.25
C ARG A 137 7.48 8.85 9.25
N CYS A 138 8.02 10.06 9.40
CA CYS A 138 9.47 10.28 9.44
C CYS A 138 10.11 9.55 10.62
N ASN A 139 9.53 9.65 11.83
CA ASN A 139 10.03 8.95 13.01
C ASN A 139 10.02 7.42 12.81
N ALA A 140 8.92 6.86 12.29
CA ALA A 140 8.84 5.44 11.97
C ALA A 140 9.90 5.01 10.93
N THR A 141 10.15 5.87 9.94
CA THR A 141 11.18 5.63 8.92
C THR A 141 12.57 5.58 9.53
N GLU A 142 12.91 6.51 10.43
CA GLU A 142 14.21 6.53 11.10
C GLU A 142 14.42 5.28 11.97
N VAL A 143 13.38 4.86 12.70
CA VAL A 143 13.39 3.63 13.50
C VAL A 143 13.62 2.42 12.60
N LEU A 144 12.86 2.31 11.50
CA LEU A 144 13.00 1.20 10.54
C LEU A 144 14.39 1.18 9.90
N GLN A 145 14.89 2.32 9.43
CA GLN A 145 16.23 2.42 8.87
C GLN A 145 17.32 2.04 9.87
N ARG A 146 17.19 2.45 11.13
CA ARG A 146 18.12 2.06 12.19
C ARG A 146 18.09 0.55 12.42
N SER A 147 16.89 -0.04 12.48
CA SER A 147 16.71 -1.49 12.61
C SER A 147 17.37 -2.24 11.44
N LEU A 148 17.08 -1.84 10.20
CA LEU A 148 17.65 -2.45 8.99
C LEU A 148 19.17 -2.38 8.99
N ARG A 149 19.76 -1.22 9.33
CA ARG A 149 21.23 -1.06 9.42
C ARG A 149 21.85 -1.94 10.49
N ASN A 150 21.20 -2.12 11.64
CA ASN A 150 21.67 -3.01 12.69
C ASN A 150 21.71 -4.49 12.24
N HIS A 151 20.94 -4.83 11.20
CA HIS A 151 20.93 -6.14 10.56
C HIS A 151 21.74 -6.20 9.25
N GLY A 152 22.59 -5.19 8.98
CA GLY A 152 23.45 -5.16 7.79
C GLY A 152 22.72 -4.86 6.48
N LEU A 153 21.47 -4.38 6.54
CA LEU A 153 20.67 -4.02 5.39
C LEU A 153 20.74 -2.50 5.14
N GLY A 154 21.08 -2.11 3.92
CA GLY A 154 21.14 -0.70 3.50
C GLY A 154 19.94 -0.31 2.65
N PRO A 155 18.86 0.25 3.23
CA PRO A 155 17.71 0.68 2.45
C PRO A 155 17.99 1.97 1.66
N ALA A 156 17.39 2.09 0.47
CA ALA A 156 17.24 3.36 -0.24
C ALA A 156 15.94 4.04 0.20
N LEU A 157 15.94 5.37 0.31
CA LEU A 157 14.74 6.16 0.64
C LEU A 157 14.37 7.07 -0.53
N ILE A 158 13.09 7.06 -0.93
CA ILE A 158 12.49 7.97 -1.91
C ILE A 158 11.30 8.68 -1.27
N THR A 159 11.15 9.97 -1.54
CA THR A 159 10.00 10.79 -1.12
C THR A 159 9.19 11.25 -2.33
N CYS A 160 7.87 11.15 -2.23
CA CYS A 160 6.88 11.49 -3.25
C CYS A 160 5.91 12.57 -2.77
#